data_AF-A0A948X9C3-F1
#
_entry.id   AF-A0A948X9C3-F1
#
_cell.length_a   1.000
_cell.length_b   1.000
_cell.length_c   1.000
_cell.angle_alpha   90.00
_cell.angle_beta   90.00
_cell.angle_gamma   90.00
#
_symmetry.space_group_name_H-M   'P 1'
#
loop_
_entity.id
_entity.type
_entity.pdbx_description
1 polymer ?
#
loop_
_entity_poly.entity_id
_entity_poly.type
_entity_poly.pdbx_seq_one_letter_code
_entity_poly.pdbx_strand_id
1 'polypeptide(L)'
;MSDLRRHGELAGDQADGLRRLFGPAAVTLTVAAHETAVIDAYVTIKRVAHEQCCGCFKIAITHARSANEAQAVFDNMRRVAHEYLGVHLEYLGMAAPAAGTLRGSGPVPPGMMRRDSVL
;
A
#
# COMPACT_ATOMS: atom_id res chain seq x y z
N MET A 1 -26.18 46.63 -15.61
CA MET A 1 -26.36 45.17 -15.41
C MET A 1 -25.32 44.47 -16.25
N SER A 2 -24.20 44.12 -15.63
CA SER A 2 -23.01 43.65 -16.32
C SER A 2 -23.05 42.13 -16.44
N ASP A 3 -23.12 41.67 -17.69
CA ASP A 3 -22.75 40.34 -18.13
C ASP A 3 -21.21 40.27 -18.12
N LEU A 4 -20.63 39.49 -17.21
CA LEU A 4 -19.23 39.10 -17.31
C LEU A 4 -19.05 37.65 -16.86
N ARG A 5 -18.89 36.81 -17.88
CA ARG A 5 -18.27 35.49 -17.83
C ARG A 5 -17.01 35.50 -16.93
N ARG A 6 -16.82 34.43 -16.15
CA ARG A 6 -15.76 33.42 -16.38
C ARG A 6 -15.34 32.73 -15.07
N HIS A 7 -15.31 31.39 -15.18
CA HIS A 7 -14.28 30.50 -14.64
C HIS A 7 -14.35 30.18 -13.14
N GLY A 8 -15.10 29.12 -12.83
CA GLY A 8 -14.86 28.29 -11.64
C GLY A 8 -14.96 26.79 -11.92
N GLU A 9 -14.96 26.38 -13.20
CA GLU A 9 -15.18 24.99 -13.61
C GLU A 9 -13.97 24.48 -14.39
N LEU A 10 -12.82 24.39 -13.73
CA LEU A 10 -11.67 23.63 -14.24
C LEU A 10 -10.93 23.01 -13.05
N ALA A 11 -10.55 21.75 -13.24
CA ALA A 11 -9.77 20.91 -12.35
C ALA A 11 -10.56 20.21 -11.22
N GLY A 12 -11.66 19.55 -11.58
CA GLY A 12 -11.80 18.19 -11.05
C GLY A 12 -10.54 17.44 -11.49
N ASP A 13 -9.61 17.23 -10.55
CA ASP A 13 -8.35 16.52 -10.74
C ASP A 13 -8.66 15.29 -11.61
N GLN A 14 -8.09 15.21 -12.82
CA GLN A 14 -8.38 14.14 -13.78
C GLN A 14 -8.06 12.75 -13.18
N ALA A 15 -7.26 12.68 -12.11
CA ALA A 15 -7.03 11.46 -11.36
C ALA A 15 -8.18 11.09 -10.40
N ASP A 16 -9.11 11.99 -10.06
CA ASP A 16 -10.30 11.67 -9.26
C ASP A 16 -11.21 10.67 -10.00
N GLY A 17 -11.40 10.85 -11.31
CA GLY A 17 -12.13 9.89 -12.16
C GLY A 17 -11.45 8.51 -12.21
N LEU A 18 -10.12 8.48 -12.28
CA LEU A 18 -9.35 7.24 -12.27
C LEU A 18 -9.40 6.54 -10.90
N ARG A 19 -9.32 7.29 -9.80
CA ARG A 19 -9.46 6.79 -8.42
C ARG A 19 -10.83 6.17 -8.15
N ARG A 20 -11.89 6.67 -8.80
CA ARG A 20 -13.25 6.07 -8.70
C ARG A 20 -13.38 4.76 -9.47
N LEU A 21 -12.70 4.64 -10.61
CA LEU A 21 -12.76 3.44 -11.47
C LEU A 21 -11.93 2.28 -10.91
N PHE A 22 -10.77 2.57 -10.31
CA PHE A 22 -9.84 1.55 -9.80
C PHE A 22 -9.81 1.43 -8.28
N GLY A 23 -10.63 2.21 -7.57
CA GLY A 23 -10.58 2.35 -6.11
C GLY A 23 -9.36 3.16 -5.65
N PRO A 24 -9.31 3.55 -4.36
CA PRO A 24 -8.10 4.18 -3.81
C PRO A 24 -6.93 3.19 -3.95
N ALA A 25 -5.83 3.66 -4.53
CA ALA A 25 -4.59 2.87 -4.63
C ALA A 25 -4.16 2.46 -3.21
N ALA A 26 -4.38 1.20 -2.85
CA ALA A 26 -4.06 0.69 -1.52
C ALA A 26 -2.74 -0.07 -1.57
N VAL A 27 -1.79 0.33 -0.74
CA VAL A 27 -0.46 -0.30 -0.68
C VAL A 27 -0.50 -1.47 0.30
N THR A 28 -0.07 -2.65 -0.15
CA THR A 28 -0.03 -3.85 0.69
C THR A 28 1.36 -4.06 1.30
N LEU A 29 1.43 -4.25 2.61
CA LEU A 29 2.66 -4.45 3.38
C LEU A 29 2.57 -5.72 4.22
N THR A 30 3.64 -6.52 4.22
CA THR A 30 3.82 -7.65 5.12
C THR A 30 4.75 -7.24 6.26
N VAL A 31 4.30 -7.37 7.51
CA VAL A 31 5.05 -6.91 8.69
C VAL A 31 5.27 -8.09 9.62
N ALA A 32 6.52 -8.36 10.01
CA ALA A 32 6.80 -9.38 11.01
C ALA A 32 6.46 -8.86 12.41
N ALA A 33 5.96 -9.72 13.30
CA ALA A 33 5.64 -9.41 14.69
C ALA A 33 6.88 -9.25 15.59
N HIS A 34 7.89 -8.50 15.10
CA HIS A 34 9.09 -8.13 15.84
C HIS A 34 9.25 -6.60 15.81
N GLU A 35 9.78 -6.03 16.88
CA GLU A 35 9.82 -4.58 17.11
C GLU A 35 10.47 -3.79 15.97
N THR A 36 11.60 -4.27 15.44
CA THR A 36 12.31 -3.63 14.32
C THR A 36 11.48 -3.61 13.04
N ALA A 37 10.81 -4.73 12.71
CA ALA A 37 9.98 -4.83 11.52
C ALA A 37 8.76 -3.91 11.57
N VAL A 38 8.19 -3.70 12.76
CA VAL A 38 7.09 -2.75 12.98
C VAL A 38 7.55 -1.31 12.75
N ILE A 39 8.74 -0.95 13.24
CA ILE A 39 9.33 0.38 13.03
C ILE A 39 9.63 0.63 11.54
N ASP A 40 10.25 -0.34 10.86
CA ASP A 40 10.58 -0.26 9.44
C ASP A 40 9.32 -0.13 8.56
N ALA A 41 8.27 -0.87 8.91
CA ALA A 41 6.97 -0.74 8.26
C ALA A 41 6.39 0.67 8.44
N TYR A 42 6.52 1.27 9.63
CA TYR A 42 6.05 2.63 9.88
C TYR A 42 6.81 3.68 9.09
N VAL A 43 8.14 3.56 8.97
CA VAL A 43 8.95 4.44 8.11
C VAL A 43 8.50 4.34 6.66
N THR A 44 8.23 3.12 6.20
CA THR A 44 7.73 2.86 4.84
C THR A 44 6.37 3.50 4.62
N ILE A 45 5.42 3.31 5.55
CA ILE A 45 4.08 3.93 5.50
C ILE A 45 4.21 5.45 5.45
N LYS A 46 5.03 6.06 6.33
CA LYS A 46 5.24 7.51 6.36
C LYS A 46 5.75 8.04 5.03
N ARG A 47 6.76 7.37 4.45
CA ARG A 47 7.33 7.77 3.15
C ARG A 47 6.30 7.67 2.04
N VAL A 48 5.60 6.55 1.93
CA VAL A 48 4.60 6.33 0.88
C VAL A 48 3.41 7.27 1.03
N ALA A 49 2.94 7.51 2.25
CA ALA A 49 1.85 8.45 2.51
C ALA A 49 2.22 9.88 2.07
N HIS A 50 3.46 10.29 2.34
CA HIS A 50 3.96 11.62 1.99
C HIS A 50 4.30 11.77 0.49
N GLU A 51 4.93 10.76 -0.11
CA GLU A 51 5.39 10.81 -1.50
C GLU A 51 4.28 10.53 -2.53
N GLN A 52 3.29 9.69 -2.18
CA GLN A 52 2.28 9.20 -3.12
C GLN A 52 0.85 9.66 -2.79
N CYS A 53 0.67 10.47 -1.74
CA CYS A 53 -0.64 10.87 -1.19
C CYS A 53 -1.58 9.66 -0.97
N CYS A 54 -1.00 8.51 -0.61
CA CYS A 54 -1.73 7.27 -0.37
C CYS A 54 -2.22 7.24 1.09
N GLY A 55 -3.54 7.22 1.28
CA GLY A 55 -4.17 7.20 2.61
C GLY A 55 -4.62 5.81 3.07
N CYS A 56 -4.52 4.77 2.23
CA CYS A 56 -5.03 3.44 2.54
C CYS A 56 -3.92 2.39 2.41
N PHE A 57 -3.71 1.61 3.47
CA PHE A 57 -2.68 0.59 3.54
C PHE A 57 -3.28 -0.73 4.01
N LYS A 58 -2.91 -1.82 3.34
CA LYS A 58 -3.34 -3.18 3.68
C LYS A 58 -2.19 -3.91 4.37
N ILE A 59 -2.40 -4.39 5.59
CA ILE A 59 -1.33 -4.98 6.41
C ILE A 59 -1.60 -6.46 6.64
N ALA A 60 -0.62 -7.30 6.30
CA ALA A 60 -0.57 -8.70 6.71
C ALA A 60 0.52 -8.87 7.76
N ILE A 61 0.19 -9.53 8.88
CA ILE A 61 1.18 -9.78 9.95
C ILE A 61 1.77 -11.18 9.78
N THR A 62 3.09 -11.28 9.83
CA THR A 62 3.84 -12.55 9.75
C THR A 62 4.58 -12.81 11.05
N HIS A 63 5.02 -14.06 11.27
CA HIS A 63 5.83 -14.44 12.45
C HIS A 63 5.18 -14.20 13.82
N ALA A 64 3.87 -13.93 13.89
CA ALA A 64 3.15 -13.90 15.15
C ALA A 64 2.95 -15.33 15.68
N ARG A 65 3.09 -15.53 16.99
CA ARG A 65 2.89 -16.81 17.68
C ARG A 65 1.42 -17.20 17.79
N SER A 66 0.51 -16.23 17.64
CA SER A 66 -0.93 -16.44 17.67
C SER A 66 -1.69 -15.37 16.89
N ALA A 67 -2.94 -15.67 16.52
CA ALA A 67 -3.82 -14.69 15.88
C ALA A 67 -4.09 -13.48 16.78
N ASN A 68 -4.16 -13.68 18.11
CA ASN A 68 -4.29 -12.60 19.08
C ASN A 68 -3.07 -11.68 19.09
N GLU A 69 -1.85 -12.23 19.01
CA GLU A 69 -0.63 -11.43 18.92
C GLU A 69 -0.59 -10.63 17.62
N ALA A 70 -0.93 -11.26 16.49
CA ALA A 70 -1.01 -10.58 15.20
C ALA A 70 -2.01 -9.42 15.23
N GLN A 71 -3.19 -9.66 15.81
CA GLN A 71 -4.23 -8.65 15.97
C GLN A 71 -3.77 -7.49 16.87
N ALA A 72 -3.11 -7.79 18.00
CA ALA A 72 -2.60 -6.77 18.92
C ALA A 72 -1.52 -5.90 18.26
N VAL A 73 -0.60 -6.50 17.49
CA VAL A 73 0.40 -5.75 16.72
C VAL A 73 -0.27 -4.86 15.69
N PHE A 74 -1.23 -5.39 14.93
CA PHE A 74 -1.99 -4.62 13.95
C PHE A 74 -2.75 -3.45 14.60
N ASP A 75 -3.45 -3.68 15.71
CA ASP A 75 -4.24 -2.65 16.38
C ASP A 75 -3.35 -1.52 16.91
N ASN A 76 -2.17 -1.85 17.43
CA ASN A 76 -1.19 -0.85 17.85
C ASN A 76 -0.72 -0.01 16.64
N MET A 77 -0.34 -0.67 15.54
CA MET A 77 0.07 0.02 14.31
C MET A 77 -1.05 0.91 13.76
N ARG A 78 -2.29 0.40 13.73
CA ARG A 78 -3.47 1.14 13.27
C ARG A 78 -3.69 2.41 14.07
N ARG A 79 -3.65 2.30 15.40
CA ARG A 79 -3.81 3.44 16.30
C ARG A 79 -2.74 4.49 16.06
N VAL A 80 -1.47 4.09 16.05
CA VAL A 80 -0.33 5.01 15.87
C VAL A 80 -0.37 5.69 14.50
N ALA A 81 -0.60 4.95 13.41
CA ALA A 81 -0.62 5.57 12.08
C ALA A 81 -1.85 6.46 11.88
N HIS A 82 -3.00 6.11 12.45
CA HIS A 82 -4.17 7.00 12.43
C HIS A 82 -3.91 8.29 13.22
N GLU A 83 -3.33 8.19 14.42
CA GLU A 83 -3.06 9.33 15.31
C GLU A 83 -1.99 10.28 14.76
N TYR A 84 -0.90 9.75 14.19
CA TYR A 84 0.25 10.55 13.78
C TYR A 84 0.34 10.83 12.27
N LEU A 85 -0.26 10.00 11.41
CA LEU A 85 -0.20 10.14 9.94
C LEU A 85 -1.57 10.39 9.31
N GLY A 86 -2.67 10.18 10.03
CA GLY A 86 -4.03 10.32 9.48
C GLY A 86 -4.37 9.28 8.40
N VAL A 87 -3.64 8.16 8.34
CA VAL A 87 -3.84 7.10 7.34
C VAL A 87 -4.71 5.97 7.86
N HIS A 88 -5.40 5.28 6.96
CA HIS A 88 -6.22 4.12 7.25
C HIS A 88 -5.44 2.82 6.98
N LEU A 89 -5.48 1.91 7.96
CA LEU A 89 -4.88 0.58 7.86
C LEU A 89 -6.00 -0.47 7.89
N GLU A 90 -5.96 -1.39 6.94
CA GLU A 90 -6.87 -2.53 6.79
C GLU A 90 -6.10 -3.82 7.10
N TYR A 91 -6.65 -4.69 7.95
CA TYR A 91 -6.01 -5.95 8.31
C TYR A 91 -6.36 -7.04 7.30
N LEU A 92 -5.34 -7.64 6.68
CA LEU A 92 -5.52 -8.77 5.75
C LEU A 92 -5.44 -10.14 6.43
N GLY A 93 -5.03 -10.20 7.70
CA GLY A 93 -4.85 -11.44 8.44
C GLY A 93 -3.40 -11.77 8.76
N MET A 94 -3.22 -12.90 9.44
CA MET A 94 -1.91 -13.48 9.66
C MET A 94 -1.49 -14.24 8.39
N ALA A 95 -0.36 -13.85 7.82
CA ALA A 95 0.24 -14.55 6.70
C ALA A 95 1.39 -15.43 7.19
N ALA A 96 1.54 -16.61 6.56
CA ALA A 96 2.80 -17.33 6.61
C ALA A 96 3.90 -16.40 6.07
N PRO A 97 5.15 -16.48 6.57
CA PRO A 97 6.22 -15.64 6.09
C PRO A 97 6.40 -15.83 4.58
N ALA A 98 5.89 -14.88 3.80
CA ALA A 98 6.10 -14.85 2.38
C ALA A 98 7.57 -14.50 2.18
N ALA A 99 8.34 -15.44 1.60
CA ALA A 99 9.62 -15.10 1.01
C ALA A 99 9.37 -13.93 0.05
N GLY A 100 10.04 -12.80 0.33
CA GLY A 100 9.66 -11.48 -0.14
C GLY A 100 9.21 -11.44 -1.60
N THR A 101 8.11 -10.75 -1.86
CA THR A 101 7.77 -10.35 -3.22
C THR A 101 7.30 -8.90 -3.18
N LEU A 102 8.28 -8.00 -3.19
CA LEU A 102 8.13 -6.73 -3.89
C LEU A 102 7.86 -7.07 -5.37
N ARG A 103 6.60 -7.08 -5.80
CA ARG A 103 6.24 -7.01 -7.22
C ARG A 103 5.48 -5.73 -7.50
N GLY A 104 6.25 -4.67 -7.70
CA GLY A 104 6.04 -3.85 -8.88
C GLY A 104 6.52 -4.63 -10.12
N SER A 105 5.90 -4.38 -11.26
CA SER A 105 6.05 -5.10 -12.53
C SER A 105 5.30 -6.44 -12.65
N GLY A 106 4.44 -6.46 -13.66
CA GLY A 106 3.49 -7.50 -13.99
C GLY A 106 4.10 -8.87 -14.34
N PRO A 107 3.25 -9.85 -14.63
CA PRO A 107 3.68 -11.21 -14.89
C PRO A 107 4.57 -11.26 -16.13
N VAL A 108 5.79 -11.77 -15.98
CA VAL A 108 6.59 -12.23 -17.12
C VAL A 108 6.02 -13.60 -17.54
N PRO A 109 5.61 -13.78 -18.79
CA PRO A 109 5.05 -15.04 -19.25
C PRO A 109 6.13 -16.14 -19.26
N PRO A 110 5.79 -17.39 -18.88
CA PRO A 110 6.70 -18.51 -18.95
C PRO A 110 6.77 -18.98 -20.41
N GLY A 111 7.98 -18.98 -20.99
CA GLY A 111 8.21 -19.62 -22.28
C GLY A 111 8.95 -18.75 -23.27
N MET A 112 10.25 -18.57 -23.08
CA MET A 112 11.15 -18.26 -24.18
C MET A 112 12.43 -19.05 -23.97
N MET A 113 12.36 -20.35 -24.29
CA MET A 113 13.56 -21.13 -24.61
C MET A 113 14.27 -20.38 -25.74
N ARG A 114 15.44 -19.80 -25.48
CA ARG A 114 16.37 -19.49 -26.56
C ARG A 114 16.96 -20.81 -27.02
N ARG A 115 16.35 -21.34 -28.08
CA ARG A 115 16.99 -22.29 -28.97
C ARG A 115 18.05 -21.57 -29.79
N ASP A 116 19.17 -22.24 -29.93
CA ASP A 116 20.22 -22.12 -30.95
C ASP A 116 21.10 -20.87 -30.95
N SER A 117 22.41 -21.05 -30.73
CA SER A 117 23.36 -21.22 -31.84
C SER A 117 24.81 -20.95 -31.41
N VAL A 118 25.66 -21.95 -31.63
CA VAL A 118 26.99 -21.88 -32.28
C VAL A 118 27.98 -20.81 -31.78
N LEU A 119 29.06 -21.28 -31.16
CA LEU A 119 30.42 -21.23 -31.69
C LEU A 119 31.32 -22.21 -30.93
#